data_AF-A0A3C0B731-F1
#
_entry.id   AF-A0A3C0B731-F1
#
_cell.length_a   1.000
_cell.length_b   1.000
_cell.length_c   1.000
_cell.angle_alpha   90.00
_cell.angle_beta   90.00
_cell.angle_gamma   90.00
#
_symmetry.space_group_name_H-M   'P 1'
#
loop_
_entity.id
_entity.type
_entity.pdbx_description
1 polymer ?
#
loop_
_entity_poly.entity_id
_entity_poly.type
_entity_poly.pdbx_seq_one_letter_code
_entity_poly.pdbx_strand_id
1 'polypeptide(L)'
;MTKYKIQKFPKSRIATLDICEIGKRKHHVTGLIELDISKSREKIRQYNRNSSTKISFTAWIINVICSTISKYETPSSYLKGKNKLIIFDDINVSIIVEKDINGQKVPIPLIIEKANEISIEAISIQINNAKNKQLTNNDIVLQKKADRLERIYYMLP
;
A
#
# COMPACT_ATOMS: atom_id res chain seq x y z
N MET A 1 17.38 36.14 -20.54
CA MET A 1 17.84 34.94 -19.79
C MET A 1 16.75 34.49 -18.85
N THR A 2 16.23 33.28 -19.03
CA THR A 2 15.16 32.73 -18.19
C THR A 2 15.76 32.29 -16.85
N LYS A 3 15.24 32.81 -15.73
CA LYS A 3 15.64 32.34 -14.38
C LYS A 3 15.01 30.97 -14.12
N TYR A 4 15.82 29.98 -13.75
CA TYR A 4 15.36 28.65 -13.33
C TYR A 4 16.11 28.17 -12.08
N LYS A 5 15.50 27.22 -11.35
CA LYS A 5 16.10 26.54 -10.19
C LYS A 5 16.02 25.03 -10.40
N ILE A 6 17.08 24.32 -10.04
CA ILE A 6 17.12 22.86 -10.02
C ILE A 6 17.02 22.37 -8.57
N GLN A 7 16.21 21.36 -8.33
CA GLN A 7 16.06 20.73 -7.01
C GLN A 7 16.14 19.20 -7.14
N LYS A 8 16.86 18.57 -6.21
CA LYS A 8 16.92 17.10 -6.13
C LYS A 8 15.69 16.55 -5.42
N PHE A 9 15.19 15.41 -5.89
CA PHE A 9 14.12 14.70 -5.21
C PHE A 9 14.62 13.96 -3.96
N PRO A 10 13.73 13.69 -2.98
CA PRO A 10 14.01 12.70 -1.94
C PRO A 10 14.29 11.32 -2.53
N LYS A 11 15.10 10.52 -1.85
CA LYS A 11 15.47 9.16 -2.31
C LYS A 11 14.26 8.25 -2.55
N SER A 12 13.23 8.35 -1.71
CA SER A 12 11.97 7.60 -1.88
C SER A 12 11.28 7.86 -3.23
N ARG A 13 11.52 9.04 -3.84
CA ARG A 13 10.98 9.36 -5.17
C ARG A 13 11.60 8.53 -6.28
N ILE A 14 12.89 8.19 -6.16
CA ILE A 14 13.60 7.36 -7.14
C ILE A 14 12.94 5.99 -7.23
N ALA A 15 12.72 5.32 -6.09
CA ALA A 15 12.00 4.06 -6.04
C ALA A 15 10.59 4.14 -6.64
N THR A 16 9.89 5.25 -6.41
CA THR A 16 8.54 5.47 -6.99
C THR A 16 8.61 5.53 -8.52
N LEU A 17 9.58 6.27 -9.07
CA LEU A 17 9.75 6.40 -10.52
C LEU A 17 10.04 5.04 -11.17
N ASP A 18 10.93 4.25 -10.59
CA ASP A 18 11.29 2.94 -11.12
C ASP A 18 10.12 1.95 -11.08
N ILE A 19 9.37 1.93 -9.98
CA ILE A 19 8.15 1.11 -9.85
C ILE A 19 7.12 1.52 -10.90
N CYS A 20 6.91 2.83 -11.11
CA CYS A 20 6.01 3.32 -12.15
C CYS A 20 6.49 2.92 -13.56
N GLU A 21 7.79 2.98 -13.83
CA GLU A 21 8.36 2.60 -15.12
C GLU A 21 8.20 1.09 -15.39
N ILE A 22 8.40 0.24 -14.38
CA ILE A 22 8.08 -1.19 -14.47
C ILE A 22 6.58 -1.40 -14.68
N GLY A 23 5.73 -0.64 -13.97
CA GLY A 23 4.28 -0.71 -14.07
C GLY A 23 3.74 -0.44 -15.47
N LYS A 24 4.37 0.46 -16.23
CA LYS A 24 4.02 0.76 -17.63
C LYS A 24 4.21 -0.41 -18.59
N ARG A 25 5.04 -1.39 -18.24
CA ARG A 25 5.30 -2.57 -19.08
C ARG A 25 4.15 -3.58 -19.07
N LYS A 26 3.16 -3.42 -18.19
CA LYS A 26 1.99 -4.30 -18.10
C LYS A 26 0.87 -3.81 -19.02
N HIS A 27 0.10 -4.75 -19.57
CA HIS A 27 -1.13 -4.45 -20.30
C HIS A 27 -2.26 -4.19 -19.30
N HIS A 28 -2.62 -2.91 -19.13
CA HIS A 28 -3.67 -2.50 -18.21
C HIS A 28 -5.02 -2.49 -18.92
N VAL A 29 -6.02 -3.12 -18.28
CA VAL A 29 -7.42 -2.99 -18.63
C VAL A 29 -8.12 -2.31 -17.46
N THR A 30 -8.73 -1.15 -17.71
CA THR A 30 -9.36 -0.35 -16.66
C THR A 30 -10.87 -0.59 -16.64
N GLY A 31 -11.39 -1.00 -15.49
CA GLY A 31 -12.83 -1.05 -15.23
C GLY A 31 -13.22 0.00 -14.19
N LEU A 32 -14.29 0.75 -14.44
CA LEU A 32 -14.92 1.60 -13.44
C LEU A 32 -16.19 0.92 -12.96
N ILE A 33 -16.39 0.91 -11.64
CA ILE A 33 -17.57 0.33 -10.99
C ILE A 33 -18.12 1.31 -9.96
N GLU A 34 -19.43 1.27 -9.77
CA GLU A 34 -20.13 1.97 -8.70
C GLU A 34 -20.67 0.95 -7.70
N LEU A 35 -20.46 1.19 -6.41
CA LEU A 35 -20.86 0.28 -5.34
C LEU A 35 -21.61 1.07 -4.26
N ASP A 36 -22.85 0.69 -3.97
CA ASP A 36 -23.57 1.22 -2.80
C ASP A 36 -22.98 0.63 -1.51
N ILE A 37 -22.32 1.50 -0.74
CA ILE A 37 -21.68 1.17 0.53
C ILE A 37 -22.47 1.66 1.75
N SER A 38 -23.69 2.13 1.58
CA SER A 38 -24.47 2.80 2.64
C SER A 38 -24.64 1.91 3.88
N LYS A 39 -25.08 0.66 3.68
CA LYS A 39 -25.23 -0.33 4.77
C LYS A 39 -23.90 -0.70 5.42
N SER A 40 -22.84 -0.83 4.64
CA SER A 40 -21.50 -1.14 5.16
C SER A 40 -20.98 -0.01 6.05
N ARG A 41 -21.15 1.25 5.62
CA ARG A 41 -20.80 2.43 6.41
C ARG A 41 -21.62 2.53 7.69
N GLU A 42 -22.90 2.22 7.65
CA GLU A 42 -23.74 2.19 8.84
C GLU A 42 -23.26 1.14 9.84
N LYS A 43 -23.01 -0.09 9.39
CA LYS A 43 -22.48 -1.17 10.23
C LYS A 43 -21.14 -0.81 10.87
N ILE A 44 -20.23 -0.19 10.11
CA ILE A 44 -18.95 0.31 10.64
C ILE A 44 -19.18 1.34 11.75
N ARG A 45 -20.11 2.30 11.55
CA ARG A 45 -20.43 3.29 12.59
C ARG A 45 -21.03 2.65 13.84
N GLN A 46 -21.95 1.71 13.68
CA GLN A 46 -22.58 1.00 14.79
C GLN A 46 -21.55 0.18 15.58
N TYR A 47 -20.72 -0.59 14.88
CA TYR A 47 -19.60 -1.32 15.49
C TYR A 47 -18.69 -0.36 16.27
N ASN A 48 -18.30 0.76 15.66
CA ASN A 48 -17.45 1.77 16.28
C ASN A 48 -18.11 2.52 17.44
N ARG A 49 -19.42 2.47 17.65
CA ARG A 49 -20.04 3.06 18.85
C ARG A 49 -19.84 2.19 20.08
N ASN A 50 -19.91 0.87 19.89
CA ASN A 50 -19.95 -0.09 21.00
C ASN A 50 -18.59 -0.76 21.25
N SER A 51 -17.68 -0.74 20.27
CA SER A 51 -16.37 -1.37 20.38
C SER A 51 -15.32 -0.42 20.99
N SER A 52 -14.42 -0.99 21.82
CA SER A 52 -13.22 -0.30 22.31
C SER A 52 -12.24 -0.01 21.19
N THR A 53 -12.16 -0.89 20.18
CA THR A 53 -11.28 -0.74 19.03
C THR A 53 -12.07 -0.23 17.83
N LYS A 54 -11.64 0.89 17.25
CA LYS A 54 -12.31 1.46 16.08
C LYS A 54 -11.76 0.86 14.79
N ILE A 55 -12.64 0.44 13.90
CA ILE A 55 -12.30 0.01 12.55
C ILE A 55 -12.43 1.16 11.55
N SER A 56 -11.54 1.18 10.55
CA SER A 56 -11.60 2.15 9.45
C SER A 56 -12.32 1.55 8.23
N PHE A 57 -12.90 2.41 7.39
CA PHE A 57 -13.48 1.98 6.11
C PHE A 57 -12.42 1.35 5.20
N THR A 58 -11.19 1.89 5.19
CA THR A 58 -10.07 1.35 4.41
C THR A 58 -9.70 -0.07 4.87
N ALA A 59 -9.64 -0.33 6.18
CA ALA A 59 -9.39 -1.67 6.67
C ALA A 59 -10.52 -2.65 6.32
N TRP A 60 -11.78 -2.19 6.40
CA TRP A 60 -12.93 -3.00 6.01
C TRP A 60 -12.87 -3.38 4.53
N ILE A 61 -12.62 -2.42 3.62
CA ILE A 61 -12.58 -2.73 2.18
C ILE A 61 -11.38 -3.63 1.83
N ILE A 62 -10.23 -3.48 2.49
CA ILE A 62 -9.08 -4.38 2.33
C ILE A 62 -9.48 -5.81 2.71
N ASN A 63 -10.11 -5.98 3.86
CA ASN A 63 -10.54 -7.30 4.32
C ASN A 63 -11.57 -7.94 3.36
N VAL A 64 -12.52 -7.16 2.83
CA VAL A 64 -13.48 -7.62 1.81
C VAL A 64 -12.77 -8.06 0.53
N ILE A 65 -11.81 -7.28 0.03
CA ILE A 65 -11.03 -7.62 -1.17
C ILE A 65 -10.25 -8.92 -0.93
N CYS A 66 -9.53 -9.04 0.19
CA CYS A 66 -8.73 -10.22 0.51
C CYS A 66 -9.61 -11.46 0.65
N SER A 67 -10.72 -11.36 1.39
CA SER A 67 -11.68 -12.46 1.55
C SER A 67 -12.31 -12.90 0.22
N THR A 68 -12.43 -11.98 -0.74
CA THR A 68 -12.93 -12.29 -2.08
C THR A 68 -11.87 -12.99 -2.92
N ILE A 69 -10.63 -12.49 -2.90
CA ILE A 69 -9.49 -13.10 -3.59
C ILE A 69 -9.21 -14.51 -3.04
N SER A 70 -9.36 -14.76 -1.74
CA SER A 70 -9.23 -16.11 -1.17
C SER A 70 -10.25 -17.12 -1.73
N LYS A 71 -11.35 -16.65 -2.36
CA LYS A 71 -12.33 -17.52 -3.03
C LYS A 71 -12.12 -17.58 -4.55
N TYR A 72 -11.42 -16.61 -5.11
CA TYR A 72 -11.14 -16.45 -6.53
C TYR A 72 -9.67 -16.03 -6.66
N GLU A 73 -8.77 -17.00 -6.71
CA GLU A 73 -7.33 -16.79 -6.41
C GLU A 73 -6.53 -16.22 -7.60
N THR A 74 -7.06 -16.33 -8.82
CA THR A 74 -6.36 -15.90 -10.03
C THR A 74 -6.01 -14.40 -10.11
N PRO A 75 -6.79 -13.44 -9.56
CA PRO A 75 -6.47 -12.01 -9.61
C PRO A 75 -5.23 -11.60 -8.80
N SER A 76 -4.84 -12.35 -7.76
CA SER A 76 -3.62 -12.09 -6.97
C SER A 76 -2.41 -12.91 -7.44
N SER A 77 -2.55 -13.65 -8.54
CA SER A 77 -1.49 -14.52 -9.06
C SER A 77 -0.40 -13.76 -9.80
N TYR A 78 0.76 -14.41 -9.97
CA TYR A 78 1.89 -13.87 -10.73
C TYR A 78 2.21 -14.74 -11.95
N LEU A 79 2.48 -14.12 -13.10
CA LEU A 79 2.88 -14.85 -14.31
C LEU A 79 4.28 -15.46 -14.17
N LYS A 80 4.38 -16.78 -14.31
CA LYS A 80 5.65 -17.51 -14.37
C LYS A 80 5.94 -17.90 -15.82
N GLY A 81 6.79 -17.12 -16.47
CA GLY A 81 7.09 -17.32 -17.89
C GLY A 81 5.88 -16.96 -18.76
N LYS A 82 5.62 -17.76 -19.80
CA LYS A 82 4.59 -17.45 -20.81
C LYS A 82 3.23 -18.11 -20.57
N ASN A 83 3.16 -19.17 -19.75
CA ASN A 83 1.96 -20.02 -19.68
C ASN A 83 1.68 -20.63 -18.28
N LYS A 84 2.26 -20.07 -17.22
CA LYS A 84 2.01 -20.54 -15.85
C LYS A 84 1.67 -19.37 -14.93
N LEU A 85 0.91 -19.67 -13.89
CA LEU A 85 0.60 -18.76 -12.80
C LEU A 85 1.18 -19.30 -11.49
N ILE A 86 1.65 -18.39 -10.64
CA ILE A 86 1.96 -18.65 -9.24
C ILE A 86 0.80 -18.10 -8.44
N ILE A 87 0.13 -18.96 -7.70
CA ILE A 87 -0.96 -18.61 -6.79
C ILE A 87 -0.40 -18.68 -5.36
N PHE A 88 -0.78 -17.71 -4.54
CA PHE A 88 -0.32 -17.60 -3.16
C PHE A 88 -1.52 -17.71 -2.22
N ASP A 89 -1.40 -18.55 -1.20
CA ASP A 89 -2.42 -18.69 -0.14
C ASP A 89 -2.46 -17.43 0.74
N ASP A 90 -1.29 -16.86 1.00
CA ASP A 90 -1.12 -15.62 1.75
C ASP A 90 -1.37 -14.41 0.85
N ILE A 91 -2.37 -13.59 1.21
CA ILE A 91 -2.70 -12.37 0.48
C ILE A 91 -2.10 -11.18 1.21
N ASN A 92 -1.00 -10.67 0.67
CA ASN A 92 -0.36 -9.45 1.15
C ASN A 92 -0.89 -8.23 0.39
N VAL A 93 -1.25 -7.17 1.12
CA VAL A 93 -1.77 -5.93 0.51
C VAL A 93 -0.82 -4.79 0.76
N SER A 94 -0.37 -4.13 -0.30
CA SER A 94 0.37 -2.87 -0.20
C SER A 94 -0.58 -1.69 -0.36
N ILE A 95 -0.58 -0.78 0.62
CA ILE A 95 -1.28 0.50 0.55
C ILE A 95 -0.31 1.66 0.70
N ILE A 96 -0.64 2.81 0.12
CA ILE A 96 0.17 4.02 0.27
C ILE A 96 -0.35 4.85 1.45
N VAL A 97 0.56 5.18 2.36
CA VAL A 97 0.31 6.11 3.46
C VAL A 97 1.09 7.39 3.18
N GLU A 98 0.39 8.52 3.11
CA GLU A 98 1.02 9.83 2.97
C GLU A 98 1.74 10.23 4.27
N LYS A 99 2.96 10.74 4.13
CA LYS A 99 3.83 11.18 5.22
C LYS A 99 4.38 12.56 4.96
N ASP A 100 4.57 13.34 6.02
CA ASP A 100 5.31 14.60 5.95
C ASP A 100 6.74 14.37 6.45
N ILE A 101 7.72 14.67 5.61
CA ILE A 101 9.14 14.64 5.96
C ILE A 101 9.73 16.00 5.57
N ASN A 102 10.08 16.80 6.58
CA ASN A 102 10.62 18.16 6.41
C ASN A 102 9.75 19.11 5.57
N GLY A 103 8.42 19.06 5.74
CA GLY A 103 7.47 19.88 5.00
C GLY A 103 7.17 19.36 3.59
N GLN A 104 7.68 18.16 3.25
CA GLN A 104 7.40 17.51 1.97
C GLN A 104 6.53 16.27 2.18
N LYS A 105 5.42 16.22 1.46
CA LYS A 105 4.56 15.05 1.39
C LYS A 105 5.19 13.94 0.54
N VAL A 106 5.31 12.75 1.13
CA VAL A 106 5.92 11.57 0.52
C VAL A 106 4.97 10.38 0.68
N PRO A 107 4.67 9.66 -0.42
CA PRO A 107 3.94 8.40 -0.34
C PRO A 107 4.88 7.30 0.16
N ILE A 108 4.54 6.63 1.26
CA ILE A 108 5.31 5.48 1.75
C ILE A 108 4.42 4.24 1.77
N PRO A 109 4.86 3.12 1.16
CA PRO A 109 4.08 1.89 1.18
C PRO A 109 4.07 1.25 2.58
N LEU A 110 2.88 0.83 2.99
CA LEU A 110 2.62 -0.08 4.10
C LEU A 110 2.25 -1.45 3.51
N ILE A 111 2.88 -2.52 3.97
CA ILE A 111 2.50 -3.89 3.60
C ILE A 111 1.71 -4.50 4.75
N ILE A 112 0.48 -4.91 4.48
CA ILE A 112 -0.34 -5.68 5.41
C ILE A 112 -0.17 -7.14 5.00
N GLU A 113 0.58 -7.89 5.80
CA GLU A 113 0.85 -9.30 5.53
C GLU A 113 -0.35 -10.16 5.92
N LYS A 114 -0.61 -11.22 5.15
CA LYS A 114 -1.68 -12.21 5.40
C LYS A 114 -3.01 -11.54 5.71
N ALA A 115 -3.39 -10.54 4.91
CA ALA A 115 -4.56 -9.71 5.12
C ALA A 115 -5.89 -10.49 5.08
N ASN A 116 -5.87 -11.70 4.51
CA ASN A 116 -6.95 -12.68 4.56
C ASN A 116 -7.06 -13.44 5.88
N GLU A 117 -6.01 -13.49 6.70
CA GLU A 117 -5.97 -14.25 7.96
C GLU A 117 -6.18 -13.36 9.21
N ILE A 118 -6.08 -12.04 9.06
CA ILE A 118 -6.17 -11.09 10.18
C ILE A 118 -7.47 -10.29 10.20
N SER A 119 -7.87 -9.85 11.39
CA SER A 119 -9.14 -9.13 11.59
C SER A 119 -9.11 -7.69 11.06
N ILE A 120 -10.29 -7.10 10.87
CA ILE A 120 -10.44 -5.70 10.41
C ILE A 120 -9.84 -4.72 11.44
N GLU A 121 -9.94 -5.04 12.73
CA GLU A 121 -9.33 -4.30 13.83
C GLU A 121 -7.81 -4.33 13.71
N ALA A 122 -7.20 -5.51 13.49
CA ALA A 122 -5.76 -5.65 13.31
C ALA A 122 -5.26 -4.84 12.11
N ILE A 123 -5.97 -4.91 10.97
CA ILE A 123 -5.67 -4.08 9.79
C ILE A 123 -5.78 -2.59 10.13
N SER A 124 -6.84 -2.18 10.84
CA SER A 124 -7.04 -0.78 11.24
C SER A 124 -5.92 -0.26 12.15
N ILE A 125 -5.47 -1.09 13.10
CA ILE A 125 -4.35 -0.78 13.98
C ILE A 125 -3.06 -0.61 13.16
N GLN A 126 -2.76 -1.52 12.23
CA GLN A 126 -1.59 -1.41 11.37
C GLN A 126 -1.60 -0.12 10.54
N ILE A 127 -2.75 0.24 9.95
CA ILE A 127 -2.90 1.49 9.18
C ILE A 127 -2.72 2.72 10.08
N ASN A 128 -3.32 2.74 11.27
CA ASN A 128 -3.20 3.87 12.20
C ASN A 128 -1.77 4.01 12.74
N ASN A 129 -1.12 2.91 13.09
CA ASN A 129 0.28 2.90 13.51
C ASN A 129 1.18 3.40 12.38
N ALA A 130 0.94 2.93 11.16
CA ALA A 130 1.65 3.39 9.99
C ALA A 130 1.45 4.88 9.76
N LYS A 131 0.25 5.44 9.96
CA LYS A 131 -0.04 6.87 9.84
C LYS A 131 0.65 7.71 10.92
N ASN A 132 0.72 7.23 12.16
CA ASN A 132 1.27 7.98 13.29
C ASN A 132 2.80 7.84 13.46
N LYS A 133 3.40 6.81 12.86
CA LYS A 133 4.86 6.60 12.91
C LYS A 133 5.61 7.78 12.31
N GLN A 134 6.46 8.45 13.07
CA GLN A 134 7.35 9.49 12.54
C GLN A 134 8.43 8.85 11.66
N LEU A 135 8.72 9.47 10.53
CA LEU A 135 9.77 9.02 9.61
C LEU A 135 10.84 10.10 9.48
N THR A 136 12.07 9.64 9.33
CA THR A 136 13.22 10.48 9.00
C THR A 136 13.54 10.38 7.51
N ASN A 137 14.39 11.28 6.99
CA ASN A 137 14.87 11.23 5.60
C ASN A 137 15.56 9.91 5.21
N ASN A 138 16.01 9.12 6.20
CA ASN A 138 16.69 7.86 5.99
C ASN A 138 15.72 6.67 5.89
N ASP A 139 14.46 6.86 6.27
CA ASP A 139 13.44 5.82 6.23
C ASP A 139 12.79 5.82 4.84
N ILE A 140 13.03 4.74 4.10
CA ILE A 140 12.54 4.59 2.73
C ILE A 140 11.28 3.71 2.67
N VAL A 141 11.08 2.88 3.70
CA VAL A 141 9.94 1.97 3.86
C VAL A 141 9.44 2.06 5.30
N LEU A 142 8.13 1.88 5.52
CA LEU A 142 7.51 2.04 6.84
C LEU A 142 7.94 0.95 7.84
N GLN A 143 8.16 -0.28 7.37
CA GLN A 143 8.30 -1.47 8.22
C GLN A 143 9.74 -1.98 8.36
N LYS A 144 10.67 -1.48 7.53
CA LYS A 144 12.05 -1.98 7.47
C LYS A 144 13.03 -0.82 7.26
N LYS A 145 14.20 -0.90 7.91
CA LYS A 145 15.34 -0.02 7.59
C LYS A 145 16.05 -0.54 6.34
N ALA A 146 16.51 0.39 5.50
CA ALA A 146 17.25 0.03 4.30
C ALA A 146 18.59 -0.65 4.65
N ASP A 147 18.84 -1.84 4.10
CA ASP A 147 20.13 -2.51 4.21
C ASP A 147 21.19 -1.86 3.31
N ARG A 148 22.47 -2.19 3.48
CA ARG A 148 23.61 -1.64 2.72
C ARG A 148 23.42 -1.76 1.21
N LEU A 149 22.95 -2.91 0.71
CA LEU A 149 22.68 -3.10 -0.73
C LEU A 149 21.52 -2.21 -1.21
N GLU A 150 20.45 -2.12 -0.44
CA GLU A 150 19.31 -1.24 -0.74
C GLU A 150 19.73 0.25 -0.73
N ARG A 151 20.72 0.63 0.07
CA ARG A 151 21.28 1.99 0.06
C ARG A 151 22.11 2.28 -1.18
N ILE A 152 22.80 1.28 -1.73
CA ILE A 152 23.56 1.41 -2.98
C ILE A 152 22.61 1.59 -4.16
N TYR A 153 21.44 0.95 -4.15
CA TYR A 153 20.43 1.13 -5.21
C TYR A 153 20.08 2.61 -5.47
N TYR A 154 19.94 3.43 -4.42
CA TYR A 154 19.66 4.87 -4.57
C TYR A 154 20.86 5.71 -5.06
N MET A 155 22.02 5.10 -5.27
CA MET A 155 23.20 5.72 -5.88
C MET A 155 23.40 5.29 -7.33
N LEU A 156 22.67 4.28 -7.79
CA LEU A 156 22.71 3.84 -9.18
C LEU A 156 21.98 4.86 -10.07
N PRO A 157 22.43 5.01 -11.33
CA PRO A 157 21.82 5.92 -12.29
C PRO A 157 20.39 5.54 -12.67
#